data_AF-A0A926TCA1-F1
#
_entry.id   AF-A0A926TCA1-F1
#
_cell.length_a   1.000
_cell.length_b   1.000
_cell.length_c   1.000
_cell.angle_alpha   90.00
_cell.angle_beta   90.00
_cell.angle_gamma   90.00
#
_symmetry.space_group_name_H-M   'P 1'
#
loop_
_entity.id
_entity.type
_entity.pdbx_description
1 polymer ?
#
loop_
_entity_poly.entity_id
_entity_poly.type
_entity_poly.pdbx_seq_one_letter_code
_entity_poly.pdbx_strand_id
1 'polypeptide(L)'
;MLKAITATFAVIATLSALSLPATAADRWEYQGIASTSEKVYLNLDSIQLEGRKRGYFFVYQIGRDRPTAYTPCDGRFQVAGKDGTIFGPFMKPQSAAISKMLNRVCNSPR
;
A
#
# COMPACT_ATOMS: atom_id res chain seq x y z
N MET A 1 74.71 -19.05 5.88
CA MET A 1 73.71 -18.55 6.84
C MET A 1 72.86 -17.50 6.13
N LEU A 2 71.68 -17.87 5.65
CA LEU A 2 70.83 -17.03 4.80
C LEU A 2 69.72 -16.41 5.67
N LYS A 3 69.69 -15.08 5.79
CA LYS A 3 68.65 -14.33 6.51
C LYS A 3 67.42 -14.19 5.61
N ALA A 4 66.29 -14.78 6.01
CA ALA A 4 65.02 -14.60 5.32
C ALA A 4 64.34 -13.30 5.77
N ILE A 5 63.98 -12.46 4.80
CA ILE A 5 63.19 -11.23 4.98
C ILE A 5 61.73 -11.61 4.77
N THR A 6 60.91 -11.51 5.81
CA THR A 6 59.46 -11.71 5.72
C THR A 6 58.77 -10.38 5.42
N ALA A 7 58.30 -10.22 4.18
CA ALA A 7 57.43 -9.13 3.79
C ALA A 7 55.96 -9.53 4.00
N THR A 8 55.30 -8.88 4.95
CA THR A 8 53.88 -9.11 5.26
C THR A 8 53.01 -8.30 4.30
N PHE A 9 52.29 -8.98 3.42
CA PHE A 9 51.29 -8.33 2.56
C PHE A 9 49.96 -8.20 3.31
N ALA A 10 49.54 -6.98 3.60
CA ALA A 10 48.21 -6.68 4.12
C ALA A 10 47.22 -6.56 2.94
N VAL A 11 46.31 -7.52 2.81
CA VAL A 11 45.21 -7.47 1.84
C VAL A 11 44.09 -6.62 2.45
N ILE A 12 43.88 -5.43 1.90
CA ILE A 12 42.77 -4.55 2.27
C ILE A 12 41.54 -4.99 1.45
N ALA A 13 40.61 -5.68 2.09
CA ALA A 13 39.32 -6.01 1.48
C ALA A 13 38.42 -4.76 1.49
N THR A 14 38.25 -4.12 0.34
CA THR A 14 37.28 -3.04 0.16
C THR A 14 35.86 -3.60 0.16
N LEU A 15 35.15 -3.47 1.28
CA LEU A 15 33.71 -3.72 1.33
C LEU A 15 33.01 -2.68 0.45
N SER A 16 32.59 -3.11 -0.74
CA SER A 16 31.71 -2.32 -1.60
C SER A 16 30.29 -2.44 -1.05
N ALA A 17 29.80 -1.40 -0.37
CA ALA A 17 28.42 -1.32 0.06
C ALA A 17 27.53 -1.17 -1.19
N LEU A 18 26.93 -2.27 -1.63
CA LEU A 18 25.84 -2.26 -2.60
C LEU A 18 24.63 -1.59 -1.95
N SER A 19 24.45 -0.30 -2.19
CA SER A 19 23.19 0.40 -1.93
C SER A 19 22.14 -0.16 -2.88
N LEU A 20 21.36 -1.13 -2.42
CA LEU A 20 20.18 -1.61 -3.13
C LEU A 20 19.24 -0.41 -3.36
N PRO A 21 18.67 -0.26 -4.56
CA PRO A 21 17.67 0.77 -4.78
C PRO A 21 16.52 0.52 -3.80
N ALA A 22 16.21 1.52 -2.96
CA ALA A 22 15.05 1.49 -2.11
C ALA A 22 13.82 1.44 -3.03
N THR A 23 13.26 0.26 -3.24
CA THR A 23 11.94 0.11 -3.84
C THR A 23 10.98 0.89 -2.95
N ALA A 24 10.34 1.92 -3.48
CA ALA A 24 9.36 2.70 -2.74
C ALA A 24 8.35 1.74 -2.11
N ALA A 25 8.34 1.66 -0.78
CA ALA A 25 7.41 0.79 -0.07
C ALA A 25 6.00 1.36 -0.25
N ASP A 26 5.04 0.51 -0.63
CA ASP A 26 3.62 0.87 -0.72
C ASP A 26 3.18 1.62 0.55
N ARG A 27 2.54 2.78 0.38
CA ARG A 27 2.12 3.62 1.51
C ARG A 27 0.79 3.15 2.09
N TRP A 28 0.85 2.22 3.04
CA TRP A 28 -0.32 1.74 3.78
C TRP A 28 -0.65 2.61 5.00
N GLU A 29 -1.85 3.17 5.04
CA GLU A 29 -2.37 4.00 6.13
C GLU A 29 -3.40 3.24 6.97
N TYR A 30 -3.18 3.16 8.29
CA TYR A 30 -4.11 2.50 9.22
C TYR A 30 -5.41 3.29 9.42
N GLN A 31 -6.54 2.62 9.18
CA GLN A 31 -7.87 3.23 9.23
C GLN A 31 -8.64 2.89 10.51
N GLY A 32 -8.30 1.79 11.20
CA GLY A 32 -8.99 1.38 12.42
C GLY A 32 -9.28 -0.11 12.43
N ILE A 33 -10.29 -0.49 13.22
CA ILE A 33 -10.78 -1.86 13.35
C ILE A 33 -12.18 -1.95 12.72
N ALA A 34 -12.40 -2.96 11.88
CA ALA A 34 -13.69 -3.26 11.28
C ALA A 34 -14.65 -3.91 12.30
N SER A 35 -15.93 -4.03 11.95
CA SER A 35 -16.91 -4.75 12.78
C SER A 35 -16.57 -6.23 12.97
N THR A 36 -15.75 -6.81 12.09
CA THR A 36 -15.19 -8.17 12.18
C THR A 36 -14.00 -8.28 13.15
N SER A 37 -13.64 -7.21 13.86
CA SER A 37 -12.43 -7.10 14.70
C SER A 37 -11.11 -7.14 13.92
N GLU A 38 -11.17 -7.03 12.60
CA GLU A 38 -9.98 -7.03 11.74
C GLU A 38 -9.44 -5.61 11.51
N LYS A 39 -8.12 -5.50 11.38
CA LYS A 39 -7.47 -4.21 11.07
C LYS A 39 -7.76 -3.81 9.63
N VAL A 40 -8.06 -2.53 9.44
CA VAL A 40 -8.30 -1.92 8.14
C VAL A 40 -7.11 -1.03 7.77
N TYR A 41 -6.57 -1.23 6.57
CA TYR A 41 -5.52 -0.38 6.00
C TYR A 41 -5.93 0.10 4.60
N LEU A 42 -5.50 1.30 4.22
CA LEU A 42 -5.69 1.89 2.90
C LEU A 42 -4.34 2.04 2.22
N ASN A 43 -4.20 1.59 0.97
CA ASN A 43 -3.01 1.91 0.18
C ASN A 43 -3.18 3.30 -0.46
N LEU A 44 -2.43 4.29 0.02
CA LEU A 44 -2.52 5.67 -0.44
C LEU A 44 -2.09 5.85 -1.90
N ASP A 45 -1.13 5.04 -2.36
CA ASP A 45 -0.60 5.14 -3.73
C ASP A 45 -1.56 4.49 -4.76
N SER A 46 -2.57 3.76 -4.28
CA SER A 46 -3.57 3.11 -5.12
C SER A 46 -4.80 3.98 -5.43
N ILE A 47 -4.91 5.17 -4.83
CA ILE A 47 -6.07 6.03 -5.00
C ILE A 47 -6.01 6.68 -6.39
N GLN A 48 -6.96 6.32 -7.25
CA GLN A 48 -7.01 6.79 -8.64
C GLN A 48 -8.40 7.31 -8.97
N LEU A 49 -8.48 8.52 -9.53
CA LEU A 49 -9.74 9.11 -9.97
C LEU A 49 -10.28 8.35 -11.19
N GLU A 50 -11.52 7.87 -11.13
CA GLU A 50 -12.22 7.36 -12.30
C GLU A 50 -12.67 8.54 -13.17
N GLY A 51 -11.93 8.79 -14.25
CA GLY A 51 -12.08 9.97 -15.11
C GLY A 51 -13.46 10.18 -15.73
N ARG A 52 -14.35 9.17 -15.77
CA ARG A 52 -15.71 9.29 -16.33
C ARG A 52 -16.82 9.43 -15.28
N LYS A 53 -16.64 8.92 -14.05
CA LYS A 53 -17.75 8.73 -13.10
C LYS A 53 -17.63 9.50 -11.77
N ARG A 54 -16.71 10.47 -11.67
CA ARG A 54 -16.54 11.29 -10.46
C ARG A 54 -16.43 10.45 -9.17
N GLY A 55 -15.61 9.41 -9.22
CA GLY A 55 -15.32 8.55 -8.06
C GLY A 55 -13.87 8.10 -8.07
N TYR A 56 -13.49 7.24 -7.14
CA TYR A 56 -12.13 6.75 -6.99
C TYR A 56 -12.07 5.25 -6.92
N PHE A 57 -11.10 4.67 -7.62
CA PHE A 57 -10.60 3.33 -7.35
C PHE A 57 -9.52 3.40 -6.28
N PHE A 58 -9.47 2.40 -5.41
CA PHE A 58 -8.49 2.28 -4.36
C PHE A 58 -8.35 0.82 -3.90
N VAL A 59 -7.19 0.47 -3.35
CA VAL A 59 -6.91 -0.82 -2.72
C VAL A 59 -6.91 -0.63 -1.22
N TYR A 60 -7.59 -1.53 -0.53
CA TYR A 60 -7.61 -1.58 0.93
C TYR A 60 -7.32 -2.99 1.41
N GLN A 61 -6.98 -3.12 2.70
CA GLN A 61 -6.78 -4.40 3.37
C GLN A 61 -7.72 -4.50 4.56
N ILE A 62 -8.45 -5.61 4.69
CA ILE A 62 -9.15 -6.02 5.92
C ILE A 62 -8.66 -7.42 6.25
N GLY A 63 -8.07 -7.59 7.44
CA GLY A 63 -7.48 -8.87 7.80
C GLY A 63 -6.37 -9.26 6.83
N ARG A 64 -6.56 -10.35 6.08
CA ARG A 64 -5.64 -10.84 5.04
C ARG A 64 -6.06 -10.46 3.62
N ASP A 65 -7.28 -9.97 3.43
CA ASP A 65 -7.82 -9.70 2.10
C ASP A 65 -7.41 -8.32 1.61
N ARG A 66 -7.02 -8.23 0.32
CA ARG A 66 -6.57 -6.99 -0.33
C ARG A 66 -7.37 -6.65 -1.59
N PRO A 67 -8.68 -6.41 -1.49
CA PRO A 67 -9.51 -6.08 -2.63
C PRO A 67 -9.20 -4.68 -3.20
N THR A 68 -9.53 -4.51 -4.48
CA THR A 68 -9.75 -3.20 -5.08
C THR A 68 -11.22 -2.81 -4.88
N ALA A 69 -11.49 -1.53 -4.69
CA ALA A 69 -12.84 -1.01 -4.55
C ALA A 69 -13.02 0.30 -5.31
N TYR A 70 -14.28 0.62 -5.55
CA TYR A 70 -14.72 1.88 -6.11
C TYR A 70 -15.64 2.62 -5.13
N THR A 71 -15.47 3.93 -5.00
CA THR A 71 -16.43 4.81 -4.30
C THR A 71 -16.76 6.05 -5.13
N PRO A 72 -18.06 6.38 -5.32
CA PRO A 72 -18.50 7.63 -5.93
C PRO A 72 -18.56 8.79 -4.91
N CYS A 73 -18.04 8.59 -3.70
CA CYS A 73 -18.03 9.60 -2.63
C CYS A 73 -19.41 10.07 -2.14
N ASP A 74 -20.41 9.19 -2.21
CA ASP A 74 -21.75 9.37 -1.64
C ASP A 74 -21.95 8.59 -0.33
N GLY A 75 -20.85 8.15 0.30
CA GLY A 75 -20.86 7.31 1.50
C GLY A 75 -21.06 5.81 1.22
N ARG A 76 -21.05 5.38 -0.04
CA ARG A 76 -21.09 3.97 -0.43
C ARG A 76 -19.81 3.55 -1.16
N PHE A 77 -19.58 2.25 -1.22
CA PHE A 77 -18.48 1.66 -1.99
C PHE A 77 -18.85 0.26 -2.47
N GLN A 78 -18.10 -0.27 -3.44
CA GLN A 78 -18.26 -1.63 -3.93
C GLN A 78 -16.90 -2.24 -4.26
N VAL A 79 -16.80 -3.57 -4.16
CA VAL A 79 -15.59 -4.30 -4.57
C VAL A 79 -15.51 -4.32 -6.09
N ALA A 80 -14.31 -4.05 -6.61
CA ALA A 80 -14.02 -3.99 -8.03
C ALA A 80 -12.74 -4.78 -8.35
N GLY A 81 -12.57 -5.12 -9.61
CA GLY A 81 -11.36 -5.66 -10.19
C GLY A 81 -10.38 -4.55 -10.52
N LYS A 82 -9.12 -4.95 -10.72
CA LYS A 82 -8.04 -4.04 -11.14
C LYS A 82 -8.31 -3.43 -12.52
N ASP A 83 -9.14 -4.08 -13.33
CA ASP A 83 -9.62 -3.64 -14.64
C ASP A 83 -10.90 -2.78 -14.56
N GLY A 84 -11.40 -2.51 -13.34
CA GLY A 84 -12.66 -1.81 -13.13
C GLY A 84 -13.91 -2.68 -13.22
N THR A 85 -13.77 -4.00 -13.40
CA THR A 85 -14.90 -4.95 -13.37
C THR A 85 -15.56 -4.93 -12.00
N ILE A 86 -16.88 -4.79 -11.95
CA ILE A 86 -17.61 -4.67 -10.68
C ILE A 86 -18.04 -6.06 -10.21
N PHE A 87 -17.69 -6.43 -8.98
CA PHE A 87 -17.96 -7.76 -8.42
C PHE A 87 -19.12 -7.79 -7.41
N GLY A 88 -19.78 -6.66 -7.15
CA GLY A 88 -20.91 -6.61 -6.23
C GLY A 88 -21.64 -5.26 -6.22
N PRO A 89 -22.78 -5.19 -5.52
CA PRO A 89 -23.54 -3.95 -5.38
C PRO A 89 -22.83 -2.94 -4.48
N PHE A 90 -23.25 -1.67 -4.56
CA PHE A 90 -22.87 -0.65 -3.58
C PHE A 90 -23.33 -1.01 -2.18
N MET A 91 -22.40 -0.94 -1.23
CA MET A 91 -22.59 -1.20 0.19
C MET A 91 -22.32 0.05 1.01
N LYS A 92 -23.01 0.15 2.15
CA LYS A 92 -22.70 1.15 3.18
C LYS A 92 -21.56 0.65 4.09
N PRO A 93 -20.71 1.54 4.61
CA PRO A 93 -19.66 1.18 5.56
C PRO A 93 -20.28 0.52 6.80
N GLN A 94 -19.74 -0.64 7.19
CA GLN A 94 -20.21 -1.41 8.35
C GLN A 94 -19.46 -1.06 9.65
N SER A 95 -18.50 -0.14 9.59
CA SER A 95 -17.72 0.31 10.75
C SER A 95 -17.16 1.71 10.55
N ALA A 96 -16.81 2.36 11.66
CA ALA A 96 -16.16 3.68 11.64
C ALA A 96 -14.83 3.67 10.87
N ALA A 97 -14.09 2.54 10.89
CA ALA A 97 -12.85 2.38 10.14
C ALA A 97 -13.09 2.46 8.63
N ILE A 98 -14.13 1.80 8.11
CA ILE A 98 -14.50 1.87 6.69
C ILE A 98 -15.01 3.26 6.34
N SER A 99 -15.82 3.90 7.19
CA SER A 99 -16.24 5.29 6.97
C SER A 99 -15.06 6.26 6.90
N LYS A 100 -14.10 6.13 7.81
CA LYS A 100 -12.86 6.94 7.81
C LYS A 100 -12.05 6.71 6.54
N MET A 101 -11.91 5.45 6.12
CA MET A 101 -11.23 5.10 4.87
C MET A 101 -11.88 5.78 3.66
N LEU A 102 -13.21 5.71 3.52
CA LEU A 102 -13.92 6.35 2.41
C LEU A 102 -13.74 7.87 2.44
N ASN A 103 -13.82 8.50 3.61
CA ASN A 103 -13.55 9.92 3.77
C ASN A 103 -12.10 10.26 3.36
N ARG A 104 -11.12 9.41 3.69
CA ARG A 104 -9.72 9.62 3.32
C ARG A 104 -9.50 9.54 1.81
N VAL A 105 -10.16 8.59 1.13
CA VAL A 105 -10.13 8.42 -0.34
C VAL A 105 -10.77 9.63 -1.02
N CYS A 106 -11.97 10.01 -0.59
CA CYS A 106 -12.75 11.08 -1.22
C CYS A 106 -12.15 12.48 -1.06
N ASN A 107 -11.31 12.68 -0.04
CA ASN A 107 -10.57 13.92 0.18
C ASN A 107 -9.10 13.83 -0.27
N SER A 108 -8.72 12.80 -1.03
CA SER A 108 -7.36 12.71 -1.55
C SER A 108 -7.09 13.82 -2.58
N PRO A 109 -5.94 14.52 -2.52
CA PRO A 109 -5.57 15.47 -3.55
C PRO A 109 -5.50 14.78 -4.91
N ARG A 110 -5.98 15.48 -5.95
CA ARG A 110 -5.93 15.03 -7.35
C ARG A 110 -4.52 15.07 -7.89
#